data_AF-A0A643CBC3-F1
#
_entry.id   AF-A0A643CBC3-F1
#
_cell.length_a   1.000
_cell.length_b   1.000
_cell.length_c   1.000
_cell.angle_alpha   90.00
_cell.angle_beta   90.00
_cell.angle_gamma   90.00
#
_symmetry.space_group_name_H-M   'P 1'
#
loop_
_entity.id
_entity.type
_entity.pdbx_description
1 polymer ?
#
loop_
_entity_poly.entity_id
_entity_poly.type
_entity_poly.pdbx_seq_one_letter_code
_entity_poly.pdbx_strand_id
1 'polypeptide(L)'
;MTEGGKVRGSSPSPLILFARARVYIACRDVLKGESAASEIRADTKNSQVLVRKLDLSDTKSIRAFAEGFRAGTGVTTYAVHPGIVRSELVRHSFLLCLLWRLFSPFLKTAREGAQTSLHCALTEGLEPLSGKYFSDCKKTWVSPRARNNKTAERLWNVSCELLGIRWE
;
A
#
# COMPACT_ATOMS: atom_id res chain seq x y z
N MET A 1 -24.23 -14.87 -26.72
CA MET A 1 -23.53 -15.47 -27.87
C MET A 1 -22.76 -14.35 -28.55
N THR A 2 -21.42 -14.28 -28.63
CA THR A 2 -20.36 -15.29 -28.67
C THR A 2 -19.09 -14.79 -27.97
N GLU A 3 -18.31 -15.77 -27.53
CA GLU A 3 -16.99 -15.79 -26.88
C GLU A 3 -15.92 -14.95 -27.63
N GLY A 4 -14.74 -14.61 -27.11
CA GLY A 4 -14.04 -14.97 -25.88
C GLY A 4 -12.69 -14.24 -25.84
N GLY A 5 -12.33 -13.71 -24.68
CA GLY A 5 -11.03 -13.10 -24.39
C GLY A 5 -10.52 -13.65 -23.07
N LYS A 6 -9.72 -14.72 -23.17
CA LYS A 6 -9.27 -15.59 -22.10
C LYS A 6 -8.32 -14.87 -21.13
N VAL A 7 -8.84 -14.35 -20.01
CA VAL A 7 -8.02 -14.07 -18.82
C VAL A 7 -8.07 -15.28 -17.90
N ARG A 8 -7.14 -16.21 -18.11
CA ARG A 8 -6.88 -17.30 -17.16
C ARG A 8 -6.18 -16.73 -15.94
N GLY A 9 -6.88 -16.79 -14.82
CA GLY A 9 -6.49 -16.27 -13.54
C GLY A 9 -7.76 -15.95 -12.79
N SER A 10 -8.41 -16.98 -12.24
CA SER A 10 -9.55 -16.87 -11.34
C SER A 10 -9.15 -15.99 -10.16
N SER A 11 -9.32 -14.68 -10.27
CA SER A 11 -9.17 -13.74 -9.15
C SER A 11 -10.10 -14.24 -8.04
N PRO A 12 -9.57 -14.59 -6.85
CA PRO A 12 -10.44 -14.93 -5.73
C PRO A 12 -11.38 -13.75 -5.49
N SER A 13 -12.64 -14.02 -5.14
CA SER A 13 -13.55 -12.97 -4.72
C SER A 13 -12.92 -12.19 -3.55
N PRO A 14 -13.17 -10.87 -3.40
CA PRO A 14 -12.54 -10.05 -2.36
C PRO A 14 -12.65 -10.66 -0.96
N LEU A 15 -13.77 -11.34 -0.67
CA LEU A 15 -14.03 -12.04 0.58
C LEU A 15 -13.07 -13.22 0.83
N ILE A 16 -12.67 -13.97 -0.21
CA ILE A 16 -11.73 -15.09 -0.09
C ILE A 16 -10.29 -14.59 0.17
N LEU A 17 -9.96 -13.42 -0.37
CA LEU A 17 -8.67 -12.76 -0.11
C LEU A 17 -8.51 -12.33 1.35
N PHE A 18 -9.55 -11.73 1.92
CA PHE A 18 -9.56 -11.37 3.34
C PHE A 18 -9.53 -12.58 4.26
N ALA A 19 -10.03 -13.74 3.83
CA ALA A 19 -10.04 -14.95 4.67
C ALA A 19 -8.65 -15.58 4.92
N ARG A 20 -7.64 -15.28 4.09
CA ARG A 20 -6.29 -15.90 4.19
C ARG A 20 -5.16 -14.92 4.54
N ALA A 21 -5.45 -13.62 4.60
CA ALA A 21 -4.46 -12.60 4.93
C ALA A 21 -4.29 -12.44 6.45
N ARG A 22 -3.06 -12.23 6.93
CA ARG A 22 -2.82 -11.68 8.27
C ARG A 22 -3.13 -10.19 8.24
N VAL A 23 -4.19 -9.78 8.93
CA VAL A 23 -4.64 -8.39 8.98
C VAL A 23 -4.21 -7.80 10.32
N TYR A 24 -3.51 -6.67 10.31
CA TYR A 24 -3.14 -5.96 11.53
C TYR A 24 -3.95 -4.67 11.64
N ILE A 25 -4.76 -4.56 12.69
CA ILE A 25 -5.45 -3.32 13.06
C ILE A 25 -4.55 -2.59 14.04
N ALA A 26 -3.98 -1.47 13.58
CA ALA A 26 -3.10 -0.64 14.39
C ALA A 26 -3.88 0.61 14.86
N CYS A 27 -4.13 0.73 16.17
CA CYS A 27 -4.97 1.79 16.71
C CYS A 27 -4.52 2.25 18.10
N ARG A 28 -4.91 3.49 18.47
CA ARG A 28 -4.60 4.07 19.79
C ARG A 28 -5.36 3.37 20.92
N ASP A 29 -6.65 3.13 20.69
CA ASP A 29 -7.56 2.44 21.61
C ASP A 29 -7.68 0.96 21.20
N VAL A 30 -7.00 0.10 21.95
CA VAL A 30 -6.95 -1.34 21.68
C VAL A 30 -8.29 -2.02 21.95
N LEU A 31 -9.09 -1.53 22.90
CA LEU A 31 -10.39 -2.13 23.23
C LEU A 31 -11.38 -1.95 22.08
N LYS A 32 -11.48 -0.73 21.54
CA LYS A 32 -12.27 -0.47 20.33
C LYS A 32 -11.73 -1.23 19.13
N GLY A 33 -10.40 -1.32 19.01
CA GLY A 33 -9.75 -2.11 17.97
C GLY A 33 -10.15 -3.59 18.03
N GLU A 34 -10.17 -4.20 19.22
CA GLU A 34 -10.54 -5.60 19.41
C GLU A 34 -12.04 -5.86 19.18
N SER A 35 -12.91 -4.91 19.51
CA SER A 35 -14.34 -4.98 19.14
C SER A 35 -14.49 -5.09 17.62
N ALA A 36 -13.90 -4.16 16.87
CA ALA A 36 -13.93 -4.17 15.42
C ALA A 36 -13.25 -5.42 14.83
N ALA A 37 -12.14 -5.86 15.43
CA ALA A 37 -11.46 -7.08 15.01
C ALA A 37 -12.34 -8.32 15.21
N SER A 38 -13.07 -8.40 16.32
CA SER A 38 -13.99 -9.51 16.60
C SER A 38 -15.10 -9.61 15.57
N GLU A 39 -15.70 -8.47 15.20
CA GLU A 39 -16.72 -8.39 14.15
C GLU A 39 -16.15 -8.87 12.81
N ILE A 40 -14.98 -8.36 12.41
CA ILE A 40 -14.32 -8.78 11.17
C ILE A 40 -14.00 -10.28 11.18
N ARG A 41 -13.46 -10.81 12.29
CA ARG A 41 -13.15 -12.25 12.43
C ARG A 41 -14.42 -13.11 12.25
N ALA A 42 -15.56 -12.66 12.79
CA ALA A 42 -16.83 -13.36 12.68
C ALA A 42 -17.36 -13.35 11.23
N ASP A 43 -17.37 -12.18 10.59
CA ASP A 43 -17.90 -11.99 9.23
C ASP A 43 -17.03 -12.67 8.17
N THR A 44 -15.71 -12.54 8.29
CA THR A 44 -14.77 -13.04 7.26
C THR A 44 -14.27 -14.46 7.56
N LYS A 45 -14.61 -15.03 8.73
CA LYS A 45 -14.05 -16.29 9.27
C LYS A 45 -12.52 -16.30 9.29
N ASN A 46 -11.89 -15.13 9.38
CA ASN A 46 -10.44 -14.99 9.40
C ASN A 46 -9.95 -14.84 10.84
N SER A 47 -9.30 -15.85 11.41
CA SER A 47 -8.72 -15.78 12.76
C SER A 47 -7.43 -14.95 12.84
N GLN A 48 -6.85 -14.57 11.69
CA GLN A 48 -5.58 -13.85 11.58
C GLN A 48 -5.73 -12.32 11.57
N VAL A 49 -6.84 -11.79 12.08
CA VAL A 49 -7.00 -10.36 12.35
C VAL A 49 -6.43 -10.06 13.74
N LEU A 50 -5.38 -9.26 13.82
CA LEU A 50 -4.60 -9.00 15.04
C LEU A 50 -4.64 -7.51 15.37
N VAL A 51 -4.92 -7.14 16.62
CA VAL A 51 -4.85 -5.74 17.04
C VAL A 51 -3.48 -5.47 17.65
N ARG A 52 -2.97 -4.27 17.36
CA ARG A 52 -1.71 -3.77 17.90
C ARG A 52 -1.88 -2.31 18.29
N LYS A 53 -1.34 -1.95 19.44
CA LYS A 53 -1.35 -0.55 19.90
C LYS A 53 -0.44 0.27 18.98
N LEU A 54 -0.98 1.34 18.42
CA LEU A 54 -0.25 2.34 17.65
C LEU A 54 -0.88 3.71 17.86
N ASP A 55 -0.11 4.64 18.40
CA ASP A 55 -0.47 6.06 18.42
C ASP A 55 0.36 6.84 17.41
N LEU A 56 -0.26 7.32 16.34
CA LEU A 56 0.41 8.08 15.28
C LEU A 56 0.86 9.49 15.72
N SER A 57 0.36 10.02 16.84
CA SER A 57 0.86 11.28 17.40
C SER A 57 2.06 11.11 18.33
N ASP A 58 2.42 9.87 18.67
CA ASP A 58 3.58 9.58 19.51
C ASP A 58 4.64 8.83 18.71
N THR A 59 5.75 9.51 18.44
CA THR A 59 6.86 8.98 17.66
C THR A 59 7.52 7.77 18.33
N LYS A 60 7.47 7.68 19.68
CA LYS A 60 7.93 6.50 20.42
C LYS A 60 7.00 5.32 20.18
N SER A 61 5.68 5.54 20.18
CA SER A 61 4.70 4.51 19.84
C SER A 61 4.85 4.03 18.40
N ILE A 62 5.07 4.93 17.44
CA ILE A 62 5.32 4.56 16.03
C ILE A 62 6.57 3.68 15.93
N ARG A 63 7.66 4.06 16.62
CA ARG A 63 8.92 3.31 16.62
C ARG A 63 8.76 1.92 17.20
N ALA A 64 8.23 1.82 18.41
CA ALA A 64 8.03 0.55 19.09
C ALA A 64 7.14 -0.40 18.26
N PHE A 65 6.11 0.14 17.62
CA PHE A 65 5.28 -0.61 16.67
C PHE A 65 6.11 -1.08 15.46
N ALA A 66 6.84 -0.19 14.79
CA ALA A 66 7.61 -0.53 13.59
C ALA A 66 8.73 -1.55 13.86
N GLU A 67 9.42 -1.45 14.98
CA GLU A 67 10.47 -2.39 15.40
C GLU A 67 9.88 -3.77 15.74
N GLY A 68 8.82 -3.80 16.56
CA GLY A 68 8.11 -5.03 16.88
C GLY A 68 7.51 -5.70 15.64
N PHE A 69 7.00 -4.89 14.71
CA PHE A 69 6.50 -5.38 13.43
C PHE A 69 7.62 -5.97 12.58
N ARG A 70 8.75 -5.27 12.40
CA ARG A 70 9.91 -5.77 11.64
C ARG A 70 10.48 -7.07 12.22
N ALA A 71 10.67 -7.15 13.53
CA ALA A 71 11.34 -8.27 14.17
C ALA A 71 10.50 -9.56 14.17
N GLY A 72 9.17 -9.46 14.21
CA GLY A 72 8.29 -10.61 14.44
C GLY A 72 7.51 -11.13 13.23
N THR A 73 7.53 -10.44 12.09
CA THR A 73 6.52 -10.71 11.03
C THR A 73 7.08 -11.04 9.64
N GLY A 74 8.39 -10.86 9.40
CA GLY A 74 8.98 -11.10 8.09
C GLY A 74 8.43 -10.17 7.00
N VAL A 75 7.99 -8.96 7.38
CA VAL A 75 7.33 -8.03 6.46
C VAL A 75 8.27 -7.57 5.35
N THR A 76 7.73 -7.60 4.14
CA THR A 76 8.36 -7.07 2.95
C THR A 76 7.70 -5.76 2.56
N THR A 77 8.48 -4.83 2.01
CA THR A 77 8.00 -3.50 1.65
C THR A 77 8.29 -3.24 0.20
N TYR A 78 7.33 -2.71 -0.56
CA TYR A 78 7.51 -2.38 -1.97
C TYR A 78 7.02 -0.96 -2.23
N ALA A 79 7.79 -0.19 -2.99
CA ALA A 79 7.33 1.09 -3.52
C ALA A 79 6.63 0.84 -4.85
N VAL A 80 5.44 1.39 -5.04
CA VAL A 80 4.61 1.13 -6.23
C VAL A 80 4.19 2.43 -6.89
N HIS A 81 4.08 2.40 -8.22
CA HIS A 81 3.53 3.49 -9.01
C HIS A 81 2.31 3.03 -9.78
N PRO A 82 1.15 3.69 -9.62
CA PRO A 82 -0.11 3.25 -10.23
C PRO A 82 -0.16 3.52 -11.74
N GLY A 83 0.81 4.26 -12.30
CA GLY A 83 0.78 4.74 -13.67
C GLY A 83 -0.06 6.00 -13.81
N ILE A 84 -0.31 6.40 -15.06
CA ILE A 84 -1.19 7.53 -15.35
C ILE A 84 -2.63 7.04 -15.27
N VAL A 85 -3.21 7.14 -14.08
CA VAL A 85 -4.58 6.72 -13.78
C VAL A 85 -5.53 7.90 -13.92
N ARG A 86 -6.76 7.66 -14.42
CA ARG A 86 -7.88 8.59 -14.31
C ARG A 86 -8.16 8.85 -12.82
N SER A 87 -7.53 9.89 -12.30
CA SER A 87 -7.67 10.33 -10.92
C SER A 87 -8.30 11.73 -10.90
N GLU A 88 -8.90 12.07 -9.77
CA GLU A 88 -9.56 13.36 -9.52
C GLU A 88 -8.59 14.53 -9.38
N LEU A 89 -7.37 14.45 -9.95
CA LEU A 89 -6.30 15.43 -9.75
C LEU A 89 -6.60 16.77 -10.46
N VAL A 90 -7.39 16.73 -11.54
CA VAL A 90 -7.80 17.90 -12.34
C VAL A 90 -9.20 18.44 -11.98
N ARG A 91 -9.82 17.91 -10.91
CA ARG A 91 -11.24 18.20 -10.56
C ARG A 91 -11.56 19.67 -10.31
N HIS A 92 -10.56 20.48 -9.98
CA HIS A 92 -10.72 21.89 -9.63
C HIS A 92 -10.45 22.86 -10.78
N SER A 93 -10.15 22.38 -11.99
CA SER A 93 -9.99 23.25 -13.15
C SER A 93 -10.76 22.73 -14.35
N PHE A 94 -11.77 23.50 -14.75
CA PHE A 94 -12.67 23.16 -15.86
C PHE A 94 -11.92 22.92 -17.17
N LEU A 95 -10.91 23.75 -17.47
CA LEU A 95 -10.09 23.64 -18.67
C LEU A 95 -9.23 22.37 -18.67
N LEU A 96 -8.57 22.07 -17.56
CA LEU A 96 -7.77 20.86 -17.40
C LEU A 96 -8.65 19.61 -17.41
N CYS A 97 -9.85 19.65 -16.84
CA CYS A 97 -10.80 18.55 -16.88
C CYS A 97 -11.29 18.28 -18.31
N LEU A 98 -11.54 19.32 -19.10
CA LEU A 98 -11.89 19.20 -20.52
C LEU A 98 -10.74 18.60 -21.35
N LEU A 99 -9.51 19.10 -21.15
CA LEU A 99 -8.30 18.54 -21.77
C LEU A 99 -8.10 17.06 -21.36
N TRP A 100 -8.20 16.74 -20.08
CA TRP A 100 -8.04 15.39 -19.54
C TRP A 100 -9.11 14.42 -20.05
N ARG A 101 -10.33 14.92 -20.30
CA ARG A 101 -11.42 14.16 -20.93
C ARG A 101 -11.17 13.88 -22.41
N LEU A 102 -10.47 14.76 -23.12
CA LEU A 102 -10.04 14.54 -24.51
C LEU A 102 -8.90 13.52 -24.61
N PHE A 103 -7.95 13.52 -23.66
CA PHE A 103 -6.87 12.53 -23.55
C PHE A 103 -7.29 11.23 -22.82
N SER A 104 -8.55 11.13 -22.42
CA SER A 104 -9.14 10.05 -21.62
C SER A 104 -8.90 8.63 -22.12
N PRO A 105 -8.94 8.29 -23.44
CA PRO A 105 -8.75 6.90 -23.87
C PRO A 105 -7.33 6.33 -23.60
N PHE A 106 -6.34 7.17 -23.27
CA PHE A 106 -4.96 6.74 -22.97
C PHE A 106 -4.66 6.59 -21.47
N LEU A 107 -5.65 6.84 -20.61
CA LEU A 107 -5.50 6.83 -19.16
C LEU A 107 -5.96 5.50 -18.56
N LYS A 108 -5.16 4.94 -17.66
CA LYS A 108 -5.50 3.73 -16.91
C LYS A 108 -6.72 3.95 -16.02
N THR A 109 -7.51 2.91 -15.84
CA THR A 109 -8.59 2.85 -14.84
C THR A 109 -8.03 2.70 -13.42
N ALA A 110 -8.83 3.02 -12.40
CA ALA A 110 -8.46 2.77 -11.01
C ALA A 110 -8.14 1.28 -10.75
N ARG A 111 -8.85 0.37 -11.42
CA ARG A 111 -8.62 -1.08 -11.36
C ARG A 111 -7.25 -1.46 -11.90
N GLU A 112 -6.84 -0.87 -13.03
CA GLU A 112 -5.51 -1.08 -13.62
C GLU A 112 -4.41 -0.45 -12.76
N GLY A 113 -4.66 0.72 -12.18
CA GLY A 113 -3.74 1.38 -11.26
C GLY A 113 -3.47 0.58 -9.98
N ALA A 114 -4.48 -0.12 -9.47
CA ALA A 114 -4.34 -0.97 -8.29
C ALA A 114 -3.59 -2.29 -8.56
N GLN A 115 -3.40 -2.69 -9.82
CA GLN A 115 -2.79 -4.00 -10.15
C GLN A 115 -1.39 -4.15 -9.58
N THR A 116 -0.56 -3.11 -9.64
CA THR A 116 0.82 -3.20 -9.15
C THR A 116 0.85 -3.39 -7.64
N SER A 117 -0.02 -2.70 -6.89
CA SER A 117 -0.16 -2.88 -5.45
C SER A 117 -0.64 -4.29 -5.09
N LEU A 118 -1.65 -4.80 -5.82
CA LEU A 118 -2.15 -6.17 -5.64
C LEU A 118 -1.08 -7.21 -5.98
N HIS A 119 -0.33 -7.00 -7.07
CA HIS A 119 0.76 -7.90 -7.46
C HIS A 119 1.82 -8.00 -6.37
N CYS A 120 2.28 -6.86 -5.83
CA CYS A 120 3.24 -6.83 -4.73
C CYS A 120 2.69 -7.44 -3.43
N ALA A 121 1.40 -7.34 -3.18
CA ALA A 121 0.77 -7.87 -1.97
C ALA A 121 0.49 -9.39 -2.03
N LEU A 122 0.29 -9.94 -3.24
CA LEU A 122 -0.26 -11.29 -3.42
C LEU A 122 0.69 -12.29 -4.08
N THR A 123 1.75 -11.82 -4.73
CA THR A 123 2.67 -12.71 -5.45
C THR A 123 3.72 -13.26 -4.49
N GLU A 124 3.70 -14.57 -4.27
CA GLU A 124 4.73 -15.30 -3.53
C GLU A 124 6.07 -15.25 -4.29
N GLY A 125 7.20 -15.28 -3.57
CA GLY A 125 8.54 -15.28 -4.16
C GLY A 125 9.08 -13.88 -4.47
N LEU A 126 8.33 -12.82 -4.18
CA LEU A 126 8.79 -11.43 -4.30
C LEU A 126 9.63 -10.97 -3.10
N GLU A 127 9.68 -11.74 -2.00
CA GLU A 127 10.33 -11.37 -0.75
C GLU A 127 11.80 -10.92 -0.91
N PRO A 128 12.63 -11.55 -1.77
CA PRO A 128 13.99 -11.10 -2.03
C PRO A 128 14.07 -9.70 -2.68
N LEU A 129 12.95 -9.19 -3.21
CA LEU A 129 12.83 -7.88 -3.85
C LEU A 129 12.27 -6.81 -2.89
N SER A 130 12.21 -7.08 -1.58
CA SER A 130 11.86 -6.08 -0.58
C SER A 130 12.74 -4.82 -0.72
N GLY A 131 12.12 -3.65 -0.56
CA GLY A 131 12.70 -2.32 -0.72
C GLY A 131 12.88 -1.87 -2.18
N LYS A 132 12.42 -2.66 -3.17
CA LYS A 132 12.49 -2.28 -4.59
C LYS A 132 11.21 -1.57 -5.05
N TYR A 133 11.35 -0.91 -6.20
CA TYR A 133 10.30 -0.14 -6.84
C TYR A 133 9.65 -0.92 -7.99
N PHE A 134 8.34 -0.88 -8.07
CA PHE A 134 7.52 -1.60 -9.03
C PHE A 134 6.60 -0.64 -9.81
N SER A 135 6.49 -0.88 -11.10
CA SER A 135 5.52 -0.26 -12.00
C SER A 135 5.04 -1.33 -12.99
N ASP A 136 3.76 -1.30 -13.34
CA ASP A 136 3.18 -2.26 -14.29
C ASP A 136 3.45 -3.73 -13.93
N CYS A 137 3.30 -4.04 -12.63
CA CYS A 137 3.56 -5.36 -12.05
C CYS A 137 4.97 -5.91 -12.32
N LYS A 138 5.97 -5.03 -12.53
CA LYS A 138 7.37 -5.41 -12.75
C LYS A 138 8.30 -4.56 -11.92
N LYS A 139 9.41 -5.15 -11.46
CA LYS A 139 10.51 -4.39 -10.85
C LYS A 139 11.05 -3.41 -11.89
N THR A 140 11.08 -2.13 -11.55
CA THR A 140 11.53 -1.07 -12.45
C THR A 140 12.73 -0.34 -11.86
N TRP A 141 13.57 0.19 -12.75
CA TRP A 141 14.70 1.01 -12.35
C TRP A 141 14.24 2.38 -11.87
N VAL A 142 14.81 2.80 -10.75
CA VAL A 142 14.67 4.15 -10.20
C VAL A 142 15.85 5.02 -10.61
N SER A 143 15.60 6.33 -10.68
CA SER A 143 16.62 7.31 -11.01
C SER A 143 17.84 7.20 -10.07
N PRO A 144 19.06 7.57 -10.52
CA PRO A 144 20.24 7.54 -9.66
C PRO A 144 20.07 8.38 -8.39
N ARG A 145 19.38 9.52 -8.48
CA ARG A 145 19.07 10.39 -7.34
C ARG A 145 18.21 9.67 -6.29
N ALA A 146 17.21 8.92 -6.72
CA ALA A 146 16.35 8.14 -5.82
C ALA A 146 17.07 6.95 -5.14
N ARG A 147 18.27 6.59 -5.59
CA ARG A 147 19.12 5.52 -5.00
C ARG A 147 20.21 6.06 -4.07
N ASN A 148 20.28 7.38 -3.87
CA ASN A 148 21.31 7.97 -3.03
C ASN A 148 20.90 7.93 -1.56
N ASN A 149 21.49 7.00 -0.80
CA ASN A 149 21.23 6.84 0.63
C ASN A 149 21.53 8.11 1.44
N LYS A 150 22.57 8.88 1.08
CA LYS A 150 22.88 10.14 1.78
C LYS A 150 21.79 11.18 1.57
N THR A 151 21.24 11.27 0.36
CA THR A 151 20.12 12.17 0.08
C THR A 151 18.85 11.71 0.81
N ALA A 152 18.59 10.40 0.85
CA ALA A 152 17.44 9.84 1.57
C ALA A 152 17.53 10.11 3.08
N GLU A 153 18.69 9.89 3.69
CA GLU A 153 18.96 10.17 5.10
C GLU A 153 18.82 11.67 5.40
N ARG A 154 19.40 12.54 4.56
CA ARG A 154 19.22 13.99 4.71
C ARG A 154 17.76 14.41 4.60
N LEU A 155 17.03 13.89 3.61
CA LEU A 155 15.61 14.17 3.43
C LEU A 155 14.81 13.72 4.66
N TRP A 156 15.15 12.55 5.21
CA TRP A 156 14.54 12.04 6.43
C TRP A 156 14.78 12.96 7.62
N ASN A 157 16.03 13.38 7.83
CA ASN A 157 16.41 14.26 8.93
C ASN A 157 15.72 15.63 8.85
N VAL A 158 15.69 16.24 7.67
CA VAL A 158 14.96 17.51 7.45
C VAL A 158 13.46 17.32 7.65
N SER A 159 12.89 16.20 7.20
CA SER A 159 11.46 15.91 7.44
C SER A 159 11.17 15.78 8.94
N CYS A 160 12.05 15.11 9.68
CA CYS A 160 11.94 14.99 11.13
C CYS A 160 12.03 16.37 11.81
N GLU A 161 12.96 17.23 11.40
CA GLU A 161 13.10 18.60 11.90
C GLU A 161 11.85 19.45 11.63
N LEU A 162 11.35 19.45 10.39
CA LEU A 162 10.15 20.20 9.98
C LEU A 162 8.89 19.75 10.72
N LEU A 163 8.81 18.46 11.07
CA LEU A 163 7.69 17.89 11.81
C LEU A 163 7.88 17.95 13.33
N GLY A 164 9.02 18.44 13.82
CA GLY A 164 9.35 18.46 15.25
C GLY A 164 9.51 17.05 15.85
N ILE A 165 9.84 16.06 15.02
CA ILE A 165 9.98 14.65 15.39
C ILE A 165 11.47 14.32 15.63
N ARG A 166 11.78 13.59 16.71
CA ARG A 166 13.12 13.04 16.95
C ARG A 166 13.21 11.57 16.52
N TRP A 167 14.14 11.28 15.62
CA TRP A 167 14.45 9.93 15.13
C TRP A 167 15.79 9.48 15.74
N GLU A 168 15.73 8.63 16.76
CA GLU A 168 16.87 8.02 17.47
C GLU A 168 16.80 6.50 17.33
#